data_AF-A0A949AEU4-F1
#
_entry.id   AF-A0A949AEU4-F1
#
_cell.length_a   1.000
_cell.length_b   1.000
_cell.length_c   1.000
_cell.angle_alpha   90.00
_cell.angle_beta   90.00
_cell.angle_gamma   90.00
#
_symmetry.space_group_name_H-M   'P 1'
#
loop_
_entity.id
_entity.type
_entity.pdbx_description
1 polymer ?
#
loop_
_entity_poly.entity_id
_entity_poly.type
_entity_poly.pdbx_seq_one_letter_code
_entity_poly.pdbx_strand_id
1 'polypeptide(L)'
;MKYCRECKHSVSEQAFTCPGCGAPYPYKEKWDGWGFEYKSQTMIGDWPLVHISFKYRPNMMPVPAKGIISIGQFGIGIINISQFGIGIVSIGQFTVGVFALAQFAVAYSLIAQMGLYINSGYGQAVWNLLELIK
;
A
#
# COMPACT_ATOMS: atom_id res chain seq x y z
N MET A 1 24.29 24.44 -1.32
CA MET A 1 23.39 25.27 -0.47
C MET A 1 22.26 25.74 -1.35
N LYS A 2 21.00 25.55 -0.93
CA LYS A 2 19.80 25.93 -1.70
C LYS A 2 18.88 26.82 -0.85
N TYR A 3 17.87 27.40 -1.48
CA TYR A 3 16.83 28.16 -0.78
C TYR A 3 15.61 27.28 -0.51
N CYS A 4 15.00 27.46 0.65
CA CYS A 4 13.73 26.83 0.99
C CYS A 4 12.66 27.19 -0.05
N ARG A 5 11.94 26.19 -0.57
CA ARG A 5 10.89 26.42 -1.57
C ARG A 5 9.81 27.43 -1.10
N GLU A 6 9.48 27.44 0.20
CA GLU A 6 8.39 28.23 0.80
C GLU A 6 8.87 29.62 1.26
N CYS A 7 9.75 29.68 2.27
CA CYS A 7 10.15 30.95 2.89
C CYS A 7 11.46 31.57 2.35
N LYS A 8 12.10 30.92 1.37
CA LYS A 8 13.40 31.35 0.79
C LYS A 8 14.57 31.43 1.76
N HIS A 9 14.46 30.89 2.98
CA HIS A 9 15.58 30.76 3.90
C HIS A 9 16.69 29.86 3.31
N SER A 10 17.96 30.16 3.59
CA SER A 10 19.09 29.34 3.11
C SER A 10 19.13 28.00 3.87
N VAL A 11 19.15 26.89 3.13
CA VAL A 11 19.10 25.53 3.68
C VAL A 11 20.15 24.63 3.04
N SER A 12 20.64 23.66 3.81
CA SER A 12 21.46 22.56 3.28
C SER A 12 20.63 21.67 2.36
N GLU A 13 21.27 21.08 1.36
CA GLU A 13 20.64 20.08 0.47
C GLU A 13 20.37 18.74 1.17
N GLN A 14 20.90 18.57 2.38
CA GLN A 14 20.64 17.43 3.25
C GLN A 14 19.62 17.77 4.35
N ALA A 15 19.07 18.99 4.39
CA ALA A 15 18.11 19.37 5.41
C ALA A 15 16.80 18.59 5.24
N PHE A 16 16.33 17.96 6.33
CA PHE A 16 15.01 17.34 6.39
C PHE A 16 13.89 18.35 6.65
N THR A 17 14.19 19.45 7.32
CA THR A 17 13.21 20.47 7.71
C THR A 17 13.85 21.87 7.61
N CYS A 18 13.10 22.86 7.13
CA CYS A 18 13.57 24.25 7.14
C CYS A 18 13.54 24.83 8.56
N PRO A 19 14.64 25.42 9.06
CA PRO A 19 14.66 26.04 10.39
C PRO A 19 13.81 27.31 10.47
N GLY A 20 13.49 27.96 9.34
CA GLY A 20 12.70 29.19 9.31
C GLY A 20 11.19 28.97 9.34
N CYS A 21 10.66 28.04 8.53
CA CYS A 21 9.21 27.83 8.38
C CYS A 21 8.74 26.40 8.62
N GLY A 22 9.64 25.44 8.89
CA GLY A 22 9.27 24.04 9.11
C GLY A 22 9.00 23.23 7.83
N ALA A 23 9.20 23.78 6.63
CA ALA A 23 8.98 23.05 5.37
C ALA A 23 9.83 21.76 5.31
N PRO A 24 9.23 20.58 5.09
CA PRO A 24 9.96 19.31 5.00
C PRO A 24 10.68 19.18 3.65
N TYR A 25 11.87 18.58 3.61
CA TYR A 25 12.77 18.51 2.46
C TYR A 25 12.84 19.85 1.69
N PRO A 26 13.20 20.96 2.36
CA PRO A 26 13.01 22.31 1.86
C PRO A 26 13.81 22.65 0.60
N TYR A 27 14.89 21.89 0.35
CA TYR A 27 15.75 22.04 -0.83
C TYR A 27 15.12 21.50 -2.13
N LYS A 28 14.07 20.67 -2.04
CA LYS A 28 13.35 20.16 -3.20
C LYS A 28 12.42 21.25 -3.74
N GLU A 29 12.49 21.49 -5.05
CA GLU A 29 11.61 22.47 -5.72
C GLU A 29 10.14 22.10 -5.57
N LYS A 30 9.83 20.80 -5.71
CA LYS A 30 8.51 20.22 -5.45
C LYS A 30 8.66 19.10 -4.43
N TRP A 31 7.75 19.05 -3.47
CA TRP A 31 7.67 17.98 -2.48
C TRP A 31 6.30 17.34 -2.54
N ASP A 32 6.26 16.07 -2.89
CA ASP A 32 5.06 15.26 -3.06
C ASP A 32 4.94 14.15 -2.00
N GLY A 33 5.68 14.30 -0.90
CA GLY A 33 5.65 13.41 0.26
C GLY A 33 6.96 12.65 0.50
N TRP A 34 6.88 11.54 1.22
CA TRP A 34 8.03 10.69 1.56
C TRP A 34 7.74 9.22 1.25
N GLY A 35 8.79 8.41 1.23
CA GLY A 35 8.71 6.99 0.88
C GLY A 35 8.98 6.73 -0.60
N PHE A 36 8.71 5.51 -1.02
CA PHE A 36 9.04 4.99 -2.34
C PHE A 36 7.78 4.66 -3.14
N GLU A 37 7.72 5.09 -4.40
CA GLU A 37 6.67 4.73 -5.35
C GLU A 37 7.33 4.37 -6.69
N TYR A 38 6.97 3.22 -7.23
CA TYR A 38 7.38 2.75 -8.55
C TYR A 38 6.17 2.22 -9.30
N LYS A 39 6.04 2.63 -10.57
CA LYS A 39 5.07 2.10 -11.52
C LYS A 39 5.81 1.64 -12.77
N SER A 40 5.52 0.44 -13.23
CA SER A 40 6.02 -0.05 -14.51
C SER A 40 5.49 0.80 -15.66
N GLN A 41 6.29 0.92 -16.74
CA GLN A 41 5.83 1.55 -17.98
C GLN A 41 4.81 0.69 -18.72
N THR A 42 4.89 -0.64 -18.58
CA THR A 42 3.91 -1.57 -19.13
C THR A 42 2.57 -1.41 -18.41
N MET A 43 1.52 -1.23 -19.18
CA MET A 43 0.13 -1.07 -18.72
C MET A 43 -0.73 -2.22 -19.26
N ILE A 44 -1.66 -2.72 -18.45
CA ILE A 44 -2.73 -3.62 -18.88
C ILE A 44 -4.05 -2.89 -18.57
N GLY A 45 -4.69 -2.36 -19.61
CA GLY A 45 -5.77 -1.37 -19.42
C GLY A 45 -5.25 -0.12 -18.70
N ASP A 46 -5.98 0.35 -17.70
CA ASP A 46 -5.61 1.53 -16.90
C ASP A 46 -4.63 1.21 -15.75
N TRP A 47 -4.21 -0.05 -15.62
CA TRP A 47 -3.44 -0.52 -14.47
C TRP A 47 -1.99 -0.83 -14.90
N PRO A 48 -0.98 -0.32 -14.17
CA PRO A 48 0.40 -0.73 -14.41
C PRO A 48 0.56 -2.22 -14.14
N LEU A 49 1.44 -2.87 -14.91
CA LEU A 49 1.80 -4.27 -14.67
C LEU A 49 2.33 -4.47 -13.25
N VAL A 50 3.21 -3.57 -12.79
CA VAL A 50 3.76 -3.58 -11.43
C VAL A 50 3.61 -2.21 -10.81
N HIS A 51 3.06 -2.15 -9.61
CA HIS A 51 3.04 -0.96 -8.78
C HIS A 51 3.56 -1.29 -7.39
N ILE A 52 4.68 -0.68 -7.00
CA ILE A 52 5.26 -0.78 -5.66
C ILE A 52 5.06 0.55 -4.96
N SER A 53 4.42 0.58 -3.80
CA SER A 53 4.23 1.83 -3.05
C SER A 53 4.31 1.65 -1.55
N PHE A 54 5.28 2.36 -0.97
CA PHE A 54 5.41 2.64 0.46
C PHE A 54 5.40 4.15 0.70
N LYS A 55 4.81 4.91 -0.24
CA LYS A 55 4.80 6.37 -0.24
C LYS A 55 3.63 6.92 0.55
N TYR A 56 3.87 8.04 1.22
CA TYR A 56 2.88 8.88 1.86
C TYR A 56 2.95 10.28 1.25
N ARG A 57 1.77 10.85 1.01
CA ARG A 57 1.61 12.24 0.52
C ARG A 57 1.93 13.24 1.65
N PRO A 58 2.12 14.53 1.32
CA PRO A 58 2.36 15.59 2.31
C PRO A 58 1.33 15.66 3.44
N ASN A 59 0.09 15.27 3.16
CA ASN A 59 -1.03 15.24 4.09
C ASN A 59 -1.15 13.93 4.89
N MET A 60 -0.08 13.14 5.00
CA MET A 60 -0.05 11.84 5.69
C MET A 60 -0.96 10.76 5.07
N MET A 61 -1.55 10.98 3.90
CA MET A 61 -2.32 9.94 3.23
C MET A 61 -1.38 8.95 2.52
N PRO A 62 -1.51 7.63 2.77
CA PRO A 62 -0.74 6.64 2.04
C PRO A 62 -1.12 6.68 0.56
N VAL A 63 -0.18 6.30 -0.31
CA VAL A 63 -0.41 6.06 -1.73
C VAL A 63 -0.57 4.54 -1.91
N PRO A 64 -1.79 4.01 -2.10
CA PRO A 64 -1.98 2.57 -2.28
C PRO A 64 -1.35 2.10 -3.59
N ALA A 65 -0.67 0.96 -3.54
CA ALA A 65 -0.24 0.25 -4.72
C ALA A 65 -1.47 -0.27 -5.47
N LYS A 66 -1.61 0.11 -6.73
CA LYS A 66 -2.70 -0.26 -7.64
C LYS A 66 -2.11 -0.73 -8.96
N GLY A 67 -2.21 -2.01 -9.26
CA GLY A 67 -1.60 -2.61 -10.44
C GLY A 67 -1.94 -4.08 -10.58
N ILE A 68 -1.56 -4.69 -11.70
CA ILE A 68 -1.75 -6.13 -11.91
C ILE A 68 -1.01 -6.91 -10.82
N ILE A 69 0.24 -6.53 -10.57
CA ILE A 69 1.03 -6.90 -9.40
C ILE A 69 1.16 -5.67 -8.51
N SER A 70 0.56 -5.69 -7.31
CA SER A 70 0.63 -4.59 -6.35
C SER A 70 1.44 -4.98 -5.11
N ILE A 71 2.45 -4.18 -4.76
CA ILE A 71 3.31 -4.40 -3.58
C ILE A 71 3.32 -3.16 -2.70
N GLY A 72 2.98 -3.25 -1.42
CA GLY A 72 3.00 -2.07 -0.56
C GLY A 72 2.38 -2.24 0.81
N GLN A 73 2.25 -1.13 1.55
CA GLN A 73 1.49 -1.16 2.81
C GLN A 73 -0.02 -1.34 2.55
N PHE A 74 -0.54 -0.63 1.56
CA PHE A 74 -1.91 -0.76 1.08
C PHE A 74 -1.88 -1.15 -0.39
N GLY A 75 -2.61 -2.19 -0.77
CA GLY A 75 -2.56 -2.75 -2.12
C GLY A 75 -3.93 -3.11 -2.67
N ILE A 76 -4.15 -2.85 -3.96
CA ILE A 76 -5.27 -3.37 -4.75
C ILE A 76 -4.71 -3.93 -6.04
N GLY A 77 -4.91 -5.23 -6.29
CA GLY A 77 -4.26 -5.91 -7.40
C GLY A 77 -4.91 -7.21 -7.84
N ILE A 78 -4.47 -7.76 -8.97
CA ILE A 78 -4.76 -9.17 -9.29
C ILE A 78 -3.91 -10.05 -8.39
N ILE A 79 -2.60 -9.82 -8.41
CA ILE A 79 -1.63 -10.39 -7.47
C ILE A 79 -1.26 -9.27 -6.50
N ASN A 80 -1.62 -9.42 -5.24
CA ASN A 80 -1.41 -8.40 -4.23
C ASN A 80 -0.52 -8.91 -3.10
N ILE A 81 0.55 -8.18 -2.80
CA ILE A 81 1.47 -8.45 -1.70
C ILE A 81 1.50 -7.19 -0.83
N SER A 82 0.67 -7.16 0.21
CA SER A 82 0.56 -5.97 1.05
C SER A 82 0.15 -6.23 2.49
N GLN A 83 0.38 -5.26 3.36
CA GLN A 83 -0.11 -5.36 4.73
C GLN A 83 -1.64 -5.36 4.76
N PHE A 84 -2.26 -4.43 4.05
CA PHE A 84 -3.70 -4.30 3.86
C PHE A 84 -4.04 -4.41 2.38
N GLY A 85 -4.62 -5.54 1.99
CA GLY A 85 -4.74 -5.92 0.59
C GLY A 85 -6.14 -6.32 0.16
N ILE A 86 -6.52 -5.88 -1.04
CA ILE A 86 -7.63 -6.46 -1.80
C ILE A 86 -7.10 -7.03 -3.11
N GLY A 87 -7.46 -8.26 -3.46
CA GLY A 87 -7.06 -8.81 -4.76
C GLY A 87 -7.53 -10.22 -5.05
N ILE A 88 -7.31 -10.68 -6.27
CA ILE A 88 -7.71 -12.04 -6.66
C ILE A 88 -6.86 -13.07 -5.91
N VAL A 89 -5.53 -12.95 -6.03
CA VAL A 89 -4.56 -13.69 -5.24
C VAL A 89 -3.84 -12.70 -4.35
N SER A 90 -4.01 -12.84 -3.04
CA SER A 90 -3.50 -11.87 -2.09
C SER A 90 -2.70 -12.52 -0.98
N ILE A 91 -1.55 -11.92 -0.67
CA ILE A 91 -0.65 -12.31 0.41
C ILE A 91 -0.45 -11.11 1.33
N GLY A 92 -0.77 -11.25 2.61
CA GLY A 92 -0.75 -10.08 3.49
C GLY A 92 -1.07 -10.30 4.96
N GLN A 93 -1.16 -9.22 5.73
CA GLN A 93 -1.63 -9.31 7.11
C GLN A 93 -3.15 -9.30 7.16
N PHE A 94 -3.78 -8.31 6.53
CA PHE A 94 -5.21 -8.12 6.44
C PHE A 94 -5.62 -8.15 4.98
N THR A 95 -6.35 -9.19 4.59
CA THR A 95 -6.58 -9.47 3.19
C THR A 95 -8.05 -9.73 2.89
N VAL A 96 -8.53 -9.18 1.78
CA VAL A 96 -9.78 -9.59 1.14
C VAL A 96 -9.47 -10.10 -0.26
N GLY A 97 -9.99 -11.27 -0.63
CA GLY A 97 -9.71 -11.78 -1.98
C GLY A 97 -10.46 -13.02 -2.42
N VAL A 98 -10.06 -13.56 -3.58
CA VAL A 98 -10.54 -14.87 -4.02
C VAL A 98 -9.71 -15.95 -3.36
N PHE A 99 -8.39 -15.86 -3.47
CA PHE A 99 -7.41 -16.67 -2.75
C PHE A 99 -6.59 -15.77 -1.83
N ALA A 100 -6.56 -16.11 -0.54
CA ALA A 100 -5.79 -15.36 0.45
C ALA A 100 -4.82 -16.26 1.21
N LEU A 101 -3.56 -15.82 1.31
CA LEU A 101 -2.59 -16.32 2.28
C LEU A 101 -2.27 -15.19 3.25
N ALA A 102 -2.86 -15.20 4.45
CA ALA A 102 -2.77 -14.02 5.31
C ALA A 102 -2.89 -14.31 6.80
N GLN A 103 -2.66 -13.31 7.64
CA GLN A 103 -2.92 -13.44 9.07
C GLN A 103 -4.42 -13.36 9.38
N PHE A 104 -5.09 -12.35 8.82
CA PHE A 104 -6.51 -12.08 8.90
C PHE A 104 -7.06 -12.03 7.47
N ALA A 105 -8.06 -12.85 7.15
CA ALA A 105 -8.59 -12.91 5.79
C ALA A 105 -10.11 -13.04 5.72
N VAL A 106 -10.69 -12.40 4.70
CA VAL A 106 -12.00 -12.75 4.17
C VAL A 106 -11.82 -13.13 2.71
N ALA A 107 -12.11 -14.38 2.34
CA ALA A 107 -11.88 -14.80 0.96
C ALA A 107 -12.82 -15.89 0.49
N TYR A 108 -12.84 -16.16 -0.81
CA TYR A 108 -13.52 -17.35 -1.32
C TYR A 108 -12.82 -18.63 -0.81
N SER A 109 -11.50 -18.68 -0.96
CA SER A 109 -10.62 -19.70 -0.38
C SER A 109 -9.44 -19.05 0.35
N LEU A 110 -9.04 -19.58 1.51
CA LEU A 110 -7.95 -19.00 2.30
C LEU A 110 -7.09 -20.01 3.06
N ILE A 111 -5.85 -19.60 3.32
CA ILE A 111 -4.98 -20.11 4.38
C ILE A 111 -4.70 -18.92 5.30
N ALA A 112 -5.25 -18.91 6.52
CA ALA A 112 -5.06 -17.78 7.42
C ALA A 112 -5.12 -18.13 8.90
N GLN A 113 -4.49 -17.33 9.76
CA GLN A 113 -4.60 -17.55 11.20
C GLN A 113 -6.04 -17.36 11.68
N MET A 114 -6.67 -16.26 11.26
CA MET A 114 -8.08 -15.99 11.50
C MET A 114 -8.77 -15.56 10.21
N GLY A 115 -9.98 -16.05 9.96
CA GLY A 115 -10.69 -15.61 8.75
C GLY A 115 -12.04 -16.22 8.46
N LEU A 116 -12.69 -15.65 7.46
CA LEU A 116 -14.00 -16.08 6.96
C LEU A 116 -13.85 -16.53 5.51
N TYR A 117 -14.30 -17.75 5.22
CA TYR A 117 -14.23 -18.33 3.88
C TYR A 117 -15.59 -18.73 3.33
N ILE A 118 -15.70 -18.89 2.01
CA ILE A 118 -16.92 -19.38 1.36
C ILE A 118 -16.78 -20.84 0.96
N ASN A 119 -15.69 -21.22 0.29
CA ASN A 119 -15.48 -22.55 -0.27
C ASN A 119 -14.55 -23.41 0.60
N SER A 120 -13.33 -22.96 0.84
CA SER A 120 -12.35 -23.72 1.65
C SER A 120 -11.45 -22.79 2.46
N GLY A 121 -11.23 -23.13 3.73
CA GLY A 121 -10.38 -22.36 4.64
C GLY A 121 -9.54 -23.27 5.51
N TYR A 122 -8.25 -22.93 5.66
CA TYR A 122 -7.32 -23.66 6.51
C TYR A 122 -6.62 -22.71 7.48
N GLY A 123 -6.60 -23.06 8.78
CA GLY A 123 -5.87 -22.32 9.79
C GLY A 123 -6.42 -22.48 11.20
N GLN A 124 -5.94 -21.66 12.13
CA GLN A 124 -6.23 -21.80 13.56
C GLN A 124 -7.69 -21.46 13.91
N ALA A 125 -8.23 -20.37 13.36
CA ALA A 125 -9.56 -19.86 13.67
C ALA A 125 -10.24 -19.37 12.38
N VAL A 126 -10.71 -20.32 11.58
CA VAL A 126 -11.38 -20.05 10.29
C VAL A 126 -12.79 -20.60 10.29
N TRP A 127 -13.74 -19.83 9.74
CA TRP A 127 -15.16 -20.20 9.71
C TRP A 127 -15.77 -20.01 8.33
N ASN A 128 -16.76 -20.84 8.01
CA ASN A 128 -17.55 -20.67 6.80
C ASN A 128 -18.52 -19.48 6.98
N LEU A 129 -18.44 -18.51 6.07
CA LEU A 129 -19.25 -17.30 6.10
C LEU A 129 -20.75 -17.57 5.92
N LEU A 130 -21.11 -18.55 5.08
CA LEU A 130 -22.50 -18.89 4.81
C LEU A 130 -23.18 -19.62 5.98
N GLU A 131 -22.41 -20.28 6.84
CA GLU A 131 -22.93 -20.92 8.05
C GLU A 131 -23.21 -19.90 9.15
N LEU A 132 -22.44 -18.82 9.24
CA LEU A 132 -22.60 -17.77 10.25
C LEU A 132 -23.78 -16.82 9.99
N ILE A 133 -24.23 -16.73 8.74
CA ILE A 133 -25.33 -15.83 8.33
C ILE A 133 -26.70 -16.53 8.40
N LYS A 134 -26.72 -17.86 8.56
CA LYS A 134 -27.94 -18.64 8.79
C LYS A 134 -28.41 -18.51 10.23
#